data_AF-A0A4R1U516-F1
#
_entry.id   AF-A0A4R1U516-F1
#
_cell.length_a   1.000
_cell.length_b   1.000
_cell.length_c   1.000
_cell.angle_alpha   90.00
_cell.angle_beta   90.00
_cell.angle_gamma   90.00
#
_symmetry.space_group_name_H-M   'P 1'
#
loop_
_entity.id
_entity.type
_entity.pdbx_description
1 polymer ?
#
loop_
_entity_poly.entity_id
_entity_poly.type
_entity_poly.pdbx_seq_one_letter_code
_entity_poly.pdbx_strand_id
1 'polypeptide(L)'
;MANSAAVRRYSQRVMVLMFLYAASLMAVVFSFSRHLLTGPPAYAAAILPALPIIGIFVAIGRYLIEETDEYLRMLMIRQSLIASGFMLSIVTAWGFLEGFGLVPHIVSYYAAVLWFAGMWVGFGYNIVVTRRSA
;
A
#
# COMPACT_ATOMS: atom_id res chain seq x y z
N MET A 1 -22.65 -1.02 3.37
CA MET A 1 -21.41 -1.81 3.60
C MET A 1 -21.46 -2.27 5.04
N ALA A 2 -21.34 -3.57 5.30
CA ALA A 2 -21.50 -4.13 6.64
C ALA A 2 -20.62 -3.38 7.64
N ASN A 3 -21.25 -2.75 8.63
CA ASN A 3 -20.63 -1.85 9.61
C ASN A 3 -19.95 -2.70 10.71
N SER A 4 -19.10 -3.65 10.30
CA SER A 4 -18.34 -4.49 11.23
C SER A 4 -17.38 -3.61 12.02
N ALA A 5 -17.28 -3.87 13.33
CA ALA A 5 -16.35 -3.15 14.20
C ALA A 5 -14.89 -3.28 13.70
N ALA A 6 -14.55 -4.39 13.04
CA ALA A 6 -13.25 -4.62 12.43
C ALA A 6 -12.99 -3.65 11.26
N VAL A 7 -13.94 -3.50 10.34
CA VAL A 7 -13.87 -2.54 9.22
C VAL A 7 -13.70 -1.11 9.73
N ARG A 8 -14.47 -0.70 10.75
CA ARG A 8 -14.34 0.64 11.33
C ARG A 8 -12.96 0.90 11.93
N ARG A 9 -12.42 -0.05 12.70
CA ARG A 9 -11.06 0.07 13.28
C ARG A 9 -9.99 0.10 12.20
N TYR A 10 -10.14 -0.73 11.16
CA TYR A 10 -9.25 -0.73 10.00
C TYR A 10 -9.26 0.63 9.29
N SER A 11 -10.43 1.16 8.93
CA SER A 11 -10.56 2.46 8.29
C SER A 11 -9.98 3.59 9.14
N GLN A 12 -10.22 3.58 10.45
CA GLN A 12 -9.62 4.56 11.38
C GLN A 12 -8.09 4.48 11.38
N ARG A 13 -7.51 3.28 11.46
CA ARG A 13 -6.05 3.09 11.39
C ARG A 13 -5.47 3.61 10.08
N VAL A 14 -6.09 3.25 8.95
CA VAL A 14 -5.65 3.71 7.63
C VAL A 14 -5.75 5.22 7.51
N MET A 15 -6.84 5.85 7.96
CA MET A 15 -6.97 7.31 7.95
C MET A 15 -5.87 8.00 8.77
N VAL A 16 -5.61 7.51 9.99
CA VAL A 16 -4.53 8.05 10.84
C VAL A 16 -3.16 7.87 10.17
N LEU A 17 -2.89 6.70 9.60
CA LEU A 17 -1.63 6.42 8.90
C LEU A 17 -1.47 7.29 7.64
N MET A 18 -2.53 7.55 6.90
CA MET A 18 -2.50 8.44 5.73
C MET A 18 -2.27 9.89 6.12
N PHE A 19 -2.87 10.34 7.22
CA PHE A 19 -2.58 11.66 7.76
C PHE A 19 -1.11 11.79 8.18
N LEU A 20 -0.59 10.80 8.91
CA LEU A 20 0.83 10.76 9.30
C LEU A 20 1.76 10.68 8.09
N TYR A 21 1.40 9.93 7.05
CA TYR A 21 2.12 9.89 5.78
C TYR A 21 2.21 11.27 5.15
N ALA A 22 1.06 11.94 4.95
CA ALA A 22 1.03 13.26 4.33
C ALA A 22 1.83 14.29 5.15
N ALA A 23 1.63 14.33 6.46
CA ALA A 23 2.32 15.25 7.36
C ALA A 23 3.85 15.02 7.35
N SER A 24 4.29 13.76 7.46
CA SER A 24 5.72 13.41 7.43
C SER A 24 6.34 13.72 6.07
N LEU A 25 5.67 13.39 4.97
CA LEU A 25 6.16 13.68 3.63
C LEU A 25 6.32 15.19 3.41
N MET A 26 5.30 15.99 3.78
CA MET A 26 5.36 17.45 3.67
C MET A 26 6.52 18.02 4.50
N ALA A 27 6.67 17.58 5.76
CA ALA A 27 7.72 18.05 6.64
C ALA A 27 9.13 17.71 6.09
N VAL A 28 9.31 16.49 5.60
CA VAL A 28 10.58 16.02 5.05
C VAL A 28 10.91 16.75 3.74
N VAL A 29 9.97 16.80 2.78
CA VAL A 29 10.17 17.53 1.51
C VAL A 29 10.50 19.00 1.77
N PHE A 30 9.78 19.65 2.69
CA PHE A 30 10.07 21.02 3.09
C PHE A 30 11.50 21.16 3.65
N SER A 31 11.91 20.26 4.54
CA SER A 31 13.21 20.31 5.20
C SER A 31 14.37 20.10 4.21
N PHE A 32 14.22 19.16 3.27
CA PHE A 32 15.21 18.91 2.22
C PHE A 32 15.25 20.04 1.19
N SER A 33 14.10 20.60 0.80
CA SER A 33 14.04 21.71 -0.18
C SER A 33 14.73 22.99 0.32
N ARG A 34 14.86 23.15 1.64
CA ARG A 34 15.53 24.28 2.28
C ARG A 34 16.92 23.95 2.81
N HIS A 35 17.46 22.77 2.46
CA HIS A 35 18.76 22.29 2.93
C HIS A 35 18.92 22.31 4.47
N LEU A 36 17.83 22.14 5.22
CA LEU A 36 17.82 22.20 6.69
C LEU A 36 18.41 20.95 7.35
N LEU A 37 18.51 19.84 6.61
CA LEU A 37 18.98 18.56 7.11
C LEU A 37 20.17 18.09 6.28
N THR A 38 21.31 17.88 6.96
CA THR A 38 22.54 17.34 6.37
C THR A 38 23.15 16.29 7.29
N GLY A 39 23.89 15.34 6.72
CA GLY A 39 24.59 14.30 7.50
C GLY A 39 23.65 13.22 8.06
N PRO A 40 24.02 12.55 9.17
CA PRO A 40 23.28 11.40 9.70
C PRO A 40 21.77 11.61 9.94
N PRO A 41 21.28 12.76 10.43
CA PRO A 41 19.84 12.99 10.63
C PRO A 41 19.01 12.98 9.34
N ALA A 42 19.62 13.26 8.18
CA ALA A 42 18.93 13.27 6.90
C ALA A 42 18.42 11.86 6.51
N TYR A 43 19.15 10.80 6.86
CA TYR A 43 18.73 9.42 6.59
C TYR A 43 17.46 9.05 7.38
N ALA A 44 17.40 9.42 8.66
CA ALA A 44 16.23 9.18 9.49
C ALA A 44 15.00 9.94 8.96
N ALA A 45 15.19 11.21 8.56
CA ALA A 45 14.14 12.01 7.95
C ALA A 45 13.65 11.43 6.61
N ALA A 46 14.56 10.93 5.76
CA ALA A 46 14.21 10.35 4.47
C ALA A 46 13.35 9.07 4.59
N ILE A 47 13.54 8.28 5.65
CA ILE A 47 12.76 7.05 5.90
C ILE A 47 11.41 7.34 6.55
N LEU A 48 11.27 8.46 7.26
CA LEU A 48 10.08 8.83 8.03
C LEU A 48 8.74 8.65 7.26
N PRO A 49 8.58 9.13 6.01
CA PRO A 49 7.33 8.94 5.26
C PRO A 49 7.07 7.49 4.83
N ALA A 50 8.07 6.61 4.84
CA ALA A 50 7.85 5.19 4.55
C ALA A 50 7.14 4.47 5.71
N LEU A 51 7.34 4.91 6.96
CA LEU A 51 6.81 4.22 8.15
C LEU A 51 5.28 4.13 8.16
N PRO A 52 4.50 5.19 7.86
CA PRO A 52 3.05 5.07 7.84
C PRO A 52 2.53 4.17 6.71
N ILE A 53 3.21 4.14 5.56
CA ILE A 53 2.89 3.20 4.47
C ILE A 53 3.12 1.75 4.92
N ILE A 54 4.27 1.48 5.57
CA ILE A 54 4.53 0.16 6.18
C ILE A 54 3.44 -0.20 7.19
N GLY A 55 3.01 0.78 7.99
CA GLY A 55 1.91 0.64 8.94
C GLY A 55 0.58 0.23 8.32
N ILE A 56 0.31 0.57 7.04
CA ILE A 56 -0.92 0.15 6.36
C ILE A 56 -0.93 -1.36 6.13
N PHE A 57 0.20 -1.95 5.73
CA PHE A 57 0.28 -3.41 5.59
C PHE A 57 0.04 -4.12 6.92
N VAL A 58 0.57 -3.56 8.01
CA VAL A 58 0.28 -4.05 9.38
C VAL A 58 -1.20 -3.88 9.72
N ALA A 59 -1.83 -2.77 9.35
CA ALA A 59 -3.26 -2.54 9.56
C ALA A 59 -4.14 -3.55 8.80
N ILE A 60 -3.74 -3.94 7.59
CA ILE A 60 -4.40 -5.01 6.82
C ILE A 60 -4.22 -6.36 7.52
N GLY A 61 -3.01 -6.71 7.94
CA GLY A 61 -2.76 -7.94 8.71
C GLY A 61 -3.60 -8.02 9.99
N ARG A 62 -3.68 -6.90 10.73
CA ARG A 62 -4.56 -6.79 11.91
C ARG A 62 -6.04 -6.93 11.56
N TYR A 63 -6.48 -6.33 10.45
CA TYR A 63 -7.85 -6.47 9.97
C TYR A 63 -8.21 -7.95 9.72
N LEU A 64 -7.31 -8.73 9.11
CA LEU A 64 -7.55 -10.16 8.86
C LEU A 64 -7.73 -10.98 10.15
N ILE A 65 -7.05 -10.59 11.23
CA ILE A 65 -7.19 -11.26 12.54
C ILE A 65 -8.48 -10.80 13.25
N GLU A 66 -8.82 -9.52 13.16
CA GLU A 66 -9.94 -8.90 13.87
C GLU A 66 -11.30 -9.15 13.18
N GLU A 67 -11.32 -9.40 11.88
CA GLU A 67 -12.57 -9.64 11.15
C GLU A 67 -13.16 -11.00 11.51
N THR A 68 -14.37 -11.01 12.06
CA THR A 68 -15.05 -12.24 12.50
C THR A 68 -15.82 -12.92 11.36
N ASP A 69 -16.16 -12.17 10.32
CA ASP A 69 -16.82 -12.69 9.13
C ASP A 69 -15.79 -13.35 8.19
N GLU A 70 -15.84 -14.68 8.08
CA GLU A 70 -14.93 -15.46 7.24
C GLU A 70 -15.03 -15.10 5.76
N TYR A 71 -16.21 -14.71 5.29
CA TYR A 71 -16.41 -14.31 3.91
C TYR A 71 -15.71 -12.97 3.64
N LEU A 72 -15.88 -11.96 4.50
CA LEU A 72 -15.17 -10.69 4.36
C LEU A 72 -13.65 -10.85 4.46
N ARG A 73 -13.19 -11.68 5.40
CA ARG A 73 -11.78 -12.04 5.55
C ARG A 73 -11.23 -12.67 4.26
N MET A 74 -11.94 -13.64 3.69
CA MET A 74 -11.57 -14.29 2.42
C MET A 74 -11.51 -13.28 1.26
N LEU A 75 -12.48 -12.36 1.17
CA LEU A 75 -12.47 -11.31 0.15
C LEU A 75 -11.22 -10.43 0.22
N MET A 76 -10.82 -10.01 1.41
CA MET A 76 -9.63 -9.18 1.63
C MET A 76 -8.32 -9.93 1.36
N ILE A 77 -8.24 -11.21 1.75
CA ILE A 77 -7.10 -12.08 1.41
C ILE A 77 -6.96 -12.18 -0.10
N ARG A 78 -8.04 -12.52 -0.80
CA ARG A 78 -8.04 -12.66 -2.26
C ARG A 78 -7.67 -11.35 -2.97
N GLN A 79 -8.19 -10.22 -2.50
CA GLN A 79 -7.80 -8.88 -2.97
C GLN A 79 -6.29 -8.65 -2.81
N SER A 80 -5.74 -8.93 -1.63
CA SER A 80 -4.33 -8.75 -1.33
C SER A 80 -3.44 -9.66 -2.18
N LEU A 81 -3.86 -10.89 -2.44
CA LEU A 81 -3.15 -11.83 -3.33
C LEU A 81 -3.16 -11.35 -4.78
N ILE A 82 -4.30 -10.88 -5.29
CA ILE A 82 -4.41 -10.31 -6.64
C ILE A 82 -3.52 -9.06 -6.75
N ALA A 83 -3.55 -8.20 -5.74
CA ALA A 83 -2.70 -7.00 -5.69
C ALA A 83 -1.21 -7.35 -5.74
N SER A 84 -0.78 -8.35 -4.97
CA SER A 84 0.60 -8.84 -4.97
C SER A 84 0.99 -9.45 -6.30
N GLY A 85 0.15 -10.30 -6.89
CA GLY A 85 0.40 -10.88 -8.22
C GLY A 85 0.53 -9.79 -9.29
N PHE A 86 -0.41 -8.84 -9.33
CA PHE A 86 -0.40 -7.70 -10.24
C PHE A 86 0.89 -6.88 -10.13
N MET A 87 1.24 -6.48 -8.90
CA MET A 87 2.44 -5.69 -8.63
C MET A 87 3.72 -6.43 -9.00
N LEU A 88 3.86 -7.70 -8.58
CA LEU A 88 5.04 -8.51 -8.88
C LEU A 88 5.20 -8.73 -10.38
N SER A 89 4.13 -9.05 -11.11
CA SER A 89 4.21 -9.22 -12.56
C SER A 89 4.70 -7.98 -13.28
N ILE A 90 4.17 -6.79 -12.92
CA ILE A 90 4.56 -5.52 -13.55
C ILE A 90 6.01 -5.17 -13.20
N VAL A 91 6.38 -5.23 -11.92
CA VAL A 91 7.74 -4.87 -11.47
C VAL A 91 8.77 -5.83 -12.05
N THR A 92 8.47 -7.13 -12.14
CA THR A 92 9.36 -8.11 -12.78
C THR A 92 9.55 -7.81 -14.27
N ALA A 93 8.46 -7.57 -15.02
CA ALA A 93 8.56 -7.23 -16.44
C ALA A 93 9.36 -5.93 -16.64
N TRP A 94 9.09 -4.89 -15.85
CA TRP A 94 9.82 -3.63 -15.90
C TRP A 94 11.30 -3.81 -15.56
N GLY A 95 11.62 -4.56 -14.51
CA GLY A 95 13.00 -4.82 -14.08
C GLY A 95 13.83 -5.54 -15.15
N PHE A 96 13.23 -6.45 -15.92
CA PHE A 96 13.92 -7.06 -17.08
C PHE A 96 14.18 -6.04 -18.18
N LEU A 97 13.19 -5.23 -18.55
CA LEU A 97 13.36 -4.18 -19.55
C LEU A 97 14.44 -3.16 -19.15
N GLU A 98 14.47 -2.79 -17.86
CA GLU A 98 15.47 -1.88 -17.30
C GLU A 98 16.86 -2.52 -17.33
N GLY A 99 16.98 -3.79 -16.94
CA GLY A 99 18.23 -4.55 -16.99
C GLY A 99 18.81 -4.70 -18.40
N PHE A 100 17.97 -4.66 -19.43
CA PHE A 100 18.39 -4.63 -20.84
C PHE A 100 18.56 -3.22 -21.42
N GLY A 101 18.35 -2.17 -20.63
CA GLY A 101 18.48 -0.78 -21.08
C GLY A 101 17.37 -0.32 -22.04
N LEU A 102 16.22 -1.00 -22.06
CA LEU A 102 15.09 -0.69 -22.95
C LEU A 102 14.14 0.36 -22.38
N VAL A 103 14.15 0.55 -21.05
CA VAL A 103 13.30 1.53 -20.34
C VAL A 103 14.11 2.26 -19.26
N PRO A 104 13.68 3.47 -18.85
CA PRO A 104 14.36 4.22 -17.78
C PRO A 104 14.17 3.60 -16.40
N HIS A 105 15.11 3.89 -15.49
CA HIS A 105 15.05 3.49 -14.09
C HIS A 105 13.85 4.12 -13.37
N ILE A 106 13.12 3.29 -12.62
CA ILE A 106 12.01 3.72 -11.76
C ILE A 106 12.37 3.50 -10.30
N VAL A 107 12.12 4.52 -9.47
CA VAL A 107 12.31 4.45 -8.02
C VAL A 107 11.39 3.42 -7.36
N SER A 108 11.94 2.65 -6.42
CA SER A 108 11.32 1.45 -5.87
C SER A 108 9.98 1.65 -5.15
N TYR A 109 9.71 2.85 -4.62
CA TYR A 109 8.44 3.12 -3.91
C TYR A 109 7.21 3.01 -4.83
N TYR A 110 7.37 3.09 -6.16
CA TYR A 110 6.27 2.86 -7.11
C TYR A 110 5.72 1.43 -7.05
N ALA A 111 6.48 0.45 -6.53
CA ALA A 111 5.96 -0.89 -6.26
C ALA A 111 4.78 -0.83 -5.27
N ALA A 112 4.87 -0.02 -4.21
CA ALA A 112 3.75 0.15 -3.28
C ALA A 112 2.54 0.79 -3.95
N VAL A 113 2.75 1.76 -4.85
CA VAL A 113 1.68 2.39 -5.64
C VAL A 113 0.97 1.36 -6.52
N LEU A 114 1.74 0.52 -7.23
CA LEU A 114 1.19 -0.58 -8.04
C LEU A 114 0.42 -1.58 -7.19
N TRP A 115 0.88 -1.88 -5.97
CA TRP A 115 0.17 -2.76 -5.07
C TRP A 115 -1.19 -2.18 -4.64
N PHE A 116 -1.23 -0.90 -4.25
CA PHE A 116 -2.50 -0.23 -3.91
C PHE A 116 -3.43 -0.15 -5.13
N ALA A 117 -2.91 0.06 -6.34
CA ALA A 117 -3.71 -0.04 -7.56
C ALA A 117 -4.24 -1.48 -7.77
N GLY A 118 -3.41 -2.48 -7.51
CA GLY A 118 -3.78 -3.89 -7.54
C GLY A 118 -4.90 -4.27 -6.56
N MET A 119 -5.02 -3.58 -5.42
CA MET A 119 -6.13 -3.76 -4.48
C MET A 119 -7.48 -3.42 -5.13
N TRP A 120 -7.53 -2.38 -5.98
CA TRP A 120 -8.72 -2.03 -6.75
C TRP A 120 -9.05 -3.09 -7.81
N VAL A 121 -8.03 -3.64 -8.47
CA VAL A 121 -8.19 -4.76 -9.41
C VAL A 121 -8.78 -5.98 -8.69
N GLY A 122 -8.24 -6.33 -7.52
CA GLY A 122 -8.77 -7.39 -6.68
C GLY A 122 -10.20 -7.14 -6.21
N PHE A 123 -10.56 -5.88 -5.94
CA PHE A 123 -11.92 -5.49 -5.59
C PHE A 123 -12.89 -5.67 -6.76
N GLY A 124 -12.49 -5.25 -7.97
CA GLY A 124 -13.25 -5.51 -9.19
C GLY A 124 -13.44 -7.00 -9.44
N TYR A 125 -12.38 -7.80 -9.28
CA TYR A 125 -12.45 -9.26 -9.39
C TYR A 125 -13.45 -9.86 -8.40
N ASN A 126 -13.42 -9.42 -7.13
CA ASN A 126 -14.38 -9.87 -6.12
C ASN A 126 -15.83 -9.58 -6.53
N ILE A 127 -16.13 -8.39 -7.05
CA ILE A 127 -17.48 -8.04 -7.53
C ILE A 127 -17.93 -8.96 -8.66
N VAL A 128 -17.06 -9.21 -9.64
CA VAL A 128 -17.41 -10.05 -10.80
C VAL A 128 -17.68 -11.49 -10.37
N VAL A 129 -16.84 -12.05 -9.51
CA VAL A 129 -16.98 -13.43 -9.04
C VAL A 129 -18.23 -13.61 -8.19
N THR A 130 -18.49 -12.71 -7.24
CA THR A 130 -19.64 -12.86 -6.33
C THR A 130 -20.97 -12.69 -7.05
N ARG A 131 -21.03 -11.84 -8.09
CA ARG A 131 -22.22 -11.72 -8.96
C ARG A 131 -22.52 -12.96 -9.79
N ARG A 132 -21.53 -13.81 -10.08
CA ARG A 132 -21.73 -15.07 -10.83
C ARG A 132 -22.24 -16.22 -9.95
N SER A 133 -22.11 -16.09 -8.64
CA SER A 133 -22.47 -17.12 -7.66
C SER A 133 -23.80 -16.85 -6.94
N ALA A 134 -24.45 -15.72 -7.24
CA ALA A 134 -25.77 -15.33 -6.73
C ALA A 134 -26.83 -15.59 -7.79
#